data_AF-A0A3N5PYQ9-F1
#
_entry.id   AF-A0A3N5PYQ9-F1
#
_cell.length_a   1.000
_cell.length_b   1.000
_cell.length_c   1.000
_cell.angle_alpha   90.00
_cell.angle_beta   90.00
_cell.angle_gamma   90.00
#
_symmetry.space_group_name_H-M   'P 1'
#
loop_
_entity.id
_entity.type
_entity.pdbx_description
1 polymer ?
#
loop_
_entity_poly.entity_id
_entity_poly.type
_entity_poly.pdbx_seq_one_letter_code
_entity_poly.pdbx_strand_id
1 'polypeptide(L)' 'MIQKTAIVYFSWENLLDEQYFIVPYYPMRERGVRFGLAWELFN' A
#
# COMPACT_ATOMS: atom_id res chain seq x y z
N MET A 1 13.19 16.75 -23.04
CA MET A 1 12.85 17.22 -21.67
C MET A 1 12.57 15.98 -20.84
N ILE A 2 13.26 15.81 -19.70
CA ILE A 2 12.91 14.78 -18.72
C ILE A 2 11.83 15.37 -17.81
N GLN A 3 10.63 14.78 -17.80
CA GLN A 3 9.61 15.10 -16.80
C GLN A 3 9.97 14.36 -15.53
N LYS A 4 10.37 15.09 -14.48
CA LYS A 4 10.62 14.53 -13.15
C LYS A 4 9.32 14.56 -12.37
N THR A 5 8.48 13.55 -12.54
CA THR A 5 7.23 13.43 -11.79
C THR A 5 7.47 12.57 -10.55
N ALA A 6 7.10 13.10 -9.38
CA ALA A 6 7.09 12.36 -8.12
C ALA A 6 5.63 12.03 -7.77
N ILE A 7 5.36 10.76 -7.49
CA ILE A 7 4.05 10.24 -7.10
C ILE A 7 4.14 9.86 -5.62
N VAL A 8 3.24 10.43 -4.82
CA VAL A 8 3.07 10.09 -3.40
C VAL A 8 1.77 9.31 -3.27
N TYR A 9 1.81 8.17 -2.60
CA TYR A 9 0.61 7.36 -2.37
C TYR A 9 0.53 6.87 -0.92
N PHE A 10 -0.70 6.78 -0.46
CA PHE A 10 -1.08 6.18 0.81
C PHE A 10 -2.02 5.02 0.53
N SER A 11 -1.80 3.89 1.18
CA SER A 11 -2.78 2.81 1.21
C SER A 11 -3.17 2.50 2.65
N TRP A 12 -4.46 2.30 2.85
CA TRP A 12 -5.02 1.84 4.11
C TRP A 12 -5.34 0.36 3.97
N GLU A 13 -4.80 -0.45 4.86
CA GLU A 13 -5.06 -1.86 4.95
C GLU A 13 -5.96 -2.16 6.14
N ASN A 14 -6.92 -3.06 5.94
CA ASN A 14 -7.86 -3.51 6.95
C ASN A 14 -8.57 -2.35 7.69
N LEU A 15 -9.24 -1.47 6.93
CA LEU A 15 -9.94 -0.27 7.45
C LEU A 15 -10.93 -0.58 8.57
N LEU A 16 -11.62 -1.72 8.47
CA LEU A 16 -12.64 -2.17 9.40
C LEU A 16 -12.07 -3.06 10.53
N ASP A 17 -10.76 -3.31 10.53
CA ASP A 17 -10.07 -4.15 11.52
C ASP A 17 -10.66 -5.58 11.62
N GLU A 18 -11.08 -6.12 10.48
CA GLU A 18 -11.68 -7.44 10.37
C GLU A 18 -10.63 -8.51 10.66
N GLN A 19 -11.00 -9.46 11.54
CA GLN A 19 -10.15 -10.58 11.92
C GLN A 19 -10.69 -11.86 11.29
N TYR A 20 -10.09 -12.25 10.17
CA TYR A 20 -10.40 -13.50 9.47
C TYR A 20 -9.14 -14.17 8.95
N PHE A 21 -9.25 -15.45 8.61
CA PHE A 21 -8.16 -16.21 8.02
C PHE A 21 -8.32 -16.20 6.50
N ILE A 22 -7.31 -15.68 5.79
CA ILE A 22 -7.30 -15.68 4.31
C ILE A 22 -7.14 -17.12 3.81
N VAL A 23 -6.26 -17.87 4.48
CA VAL A 23 -6.15 -19.33 4.41
C VAL A 23 -5.98 -19.86 5.85
N PRO A 24 -6.26 -21.14 6.14
CA PRO A 24 -6.30 -21.66 7.51
C PRO A 24 -5.01 -21.48 8.34
N TYR A 25 -3.91 -21.07 7.71
CA TYR A 25 -2.62 -20.81 8.35
C TYR A 25 -2.13 -19.36 8.26
N TYR A 26 -2.79 -18.51 7.46
CA TYR A 26 -2.44 -17.08 7.33
C TYR A 26 -3.59 -16.21 7.82
N PRO A 27 -3.48 -15.66 9.04
CA PRO A 27 -4.41 -14.64 9.48
C PRO A 27 -4.30 -13.39 8.61
N MET A 28 -5.42 -12.70 8.42
CA MET A 28 -5.45 -11.37 7.81
C MET A 28 -4.52 -10.43 8.58
N ARG A 29 -3.81 -9.55 7.87
CA ARG A 29 -2.95 -8.55 8.51
C ARG A 29 -3.80 -7.55 9.28
N GLU A 30 -3.26 -7.10 10.42
CA GLU A 30 -3.86 -6.05 11.24
C GLU A 30 -4.03 -4.74 10.45
N ARG A 31 -4.87 -3.84 10.97
CA ARG A 31 -5.05 -2.50 10.42
C ARG A 31 -3.73 -1.75 10.31
N GLY A 32 -3.43 -1.29 9.10
CA GLY A 32 -2.17 -0.64 8.79
C GLY A 32 -2.33 0.51 7.80
N VAL A 33 -1.42 1.48 7.87
CA VAL A 33 -1.27 2.53 6.85
C VAL A 33 0.09 2.33 6.21
N ARG A 34 0.14 2.27 4.88
CA ARG A 34 1.39 2.25 4.13
C ARG A 34 1.54 3.57 3.39
N PHE A 35 2.76 4.09 3.45
CA PHE A 35 3.17 5.29 2.74
C PHE A 35 4.22 4.90 1.69
N GLY A 36 4.07 5.43 0.49
CA GLY A 36 4.98 5.18 -0.61
C GLY A 36 5.28 6.41 -1.44
N LEU A 37 6.50 6.43 -1.97
CA LEU A 37 7.01 7.43 -2.90
C LEU A 37 7.51 6.72 -4.15
N ALA A 38 7.11 7.19 -5.32
CA ALA A 38 7.60 6.72 -6.61
C ALA A 38 8.06 7.90 -7.45
N TRP A 39 9.07 7.70 -8.27
CA TRP A 39 9.55 8.69 -9.24
C TRP A 39 9.55 8.08 -10.63
N GLU A 40 8.97 8.78 -11.58
CA GLU A 40 9.11 8.44 -13.00
C GLU A 40 10.40 9.10 -13.50
N LEU A 41 11.39 8.27 -13.80
CA LEU A 41 12.73 8.71 -14.23
C LEU A 41 12.87 8.78 -15.76
N PHE A 42 11.99 8.10 -16.49
CA PHE A 42 12.04 7.99 -17.95
C PHE A 42 10.62 8.00 -18.53
N ASN A 43 10.42 8.77 -19.60
CA ASN A 43 9.19 8.84 -20.41
C ASN A 43 9.51 8.39 -21.83
#